data_AF-A0A847X6Y9-F1
#
_entry.id   AF-A0A847X6Y9-F1
#
_cell.length_a   1.000
_cell.length_b   1.000
_cell.length_c   1.000
_cell.angle_alpha   90.00
_cell.angle_beta   90.00
_cell.angle_gamma   90.00
#
_symmetry.space_group_name_H-M   'P 1'
#
loop_
_entity.id
_entity.type
_entity.pdbx_description
1 polymer ?
#
loop_
_entity_poly.entity_id
_entity_poly.type
_entity_poly.pdbx_seq_one_letter_code
_entity_poly.pdbx_strand_id
1 'polypeptide(L)'
;MSTVLITTAVITGLCALFAIVLTIADKYIADYGEVNLIINDEKEYLVDGGNTLLDTLRNEKVFIPSACGGKGSCGYCKVQVLEGGGPVLATEKPWLTPEELEGQVRLSCQCKVKENIKISIPEELFNVKEYDAKVVDIEVMTDKIKKFRFELPEGEKINFKPGQYIQVKAPEYDGNDEEVYRAYSVASSITDEKHVETLIGFTGGICTTYMHNFINVGDEVNINGPYGDFYYHDGDSEMVLVAAGTGFAPIRS
;
A
#
# COMPACT_ATOMS: atom_id res chain seq x y z
N MET A 1 -1.94 -51.86 11.78
CA MET A 1 -2.28 -51.39 10.41
C MET A 1 -3.71 -50.91 10.30
N SER A 2 -4.72 -51.72 10.66
CA SER A 2 -6.15 -51.34 10.60
C SER A 2 -6.50 -50.09 11.43
N THR A 3 -6.06 -50.02 12.70
CA THR A 3 -6.32 -48.85 13.57
C THR A 3 -5.77 -47.56 12.97
N VAL A 4 -4.55 -47.59 12.42
CA VAL A 4 -3.91 -46.42 11.78
C VAL A 4 -4.72 -45.96 10.56
N LEU A 5 -5.13 -46.90 9.70
CA LEU A 5 -5.95 -46.60 8.53
C LEU A 5 -7.31 -45.99 8.90
N ILE A 6 -7.96 -46.54 9.92
CA ILE A 6 -9.25 -46.02 10.41
C ILE A 6 -9.08 -44.61 10.99
N THR A 7 -8.07 -44.39 11.83
CA THR A 7 -7.82 -43.06 12.41
C THR A 7 -7.50 -42.02 11.34
N THR A 8 -6.69 -42.36 10.34
CA THR A 8 -6.36 -41.46 9.23
C THR A 8 -7.59 -41.15 8.39
N ALA A 9 -8.43 -42.14 8.11
CA ALA A 9 -9.68 -41.94 7.35
C ALA A 9 -10.66 -41.03 8.10
N VAL A 10 -10.82 -41.22 9.42
CA VAL A 10 -11.68 -40.38 10.26
C VAL A 10 -11.19 -38.93 10.29
N ILE A 11 -9.90 -38.71 10.52
CA ILE A 11 -9.33 -37.35 10.54
C ILE A 11 -9.49 -36.68 9.18
N THR A 12 -9.16 -37.38 8.10
CA THR A 12 -9.31 -36.85 6.73
C THR A 12 -10.77 -36.49 6.42
N GLY A 13 -11.72 -37.36 6.81
CA GLY A 13 -13.14 -37.11 6.63
C GLY A 13 -13.65 -35.90 7.42
N LEU A 14 -13.19 -35.73 8.66
CA LEU A 14 -13.52 -34.56 9.47
C LEU A 14 -12.92 -33.28 8.90
N CYS A 15 -11.64 -33.30 8.49
CA CYS A 15 -11.00 -32.15 7.85
C CYS A 15 -11.71 -31.77 6.53
N ALA A 16 -12.09 -32.74 5.71
CA ALA A 16 -12.84 -32.50 4.48
C ALA A 16 -14.23 -31.92 4.77
N LEU A 17 -14.93 -32.43 5.80
CA LEU A 17 -16.21 -31.89 6.23
C LEU A 17 -16.07 -30.42 6.68
N PHE A 18 -15.08 -30.11 7.51
CA PHE A 18 -14.82 -28.73 7.94
C PHE A 18 -14.47 -27.83 6.76
N ALA A 19 -13.65 -28.30 5.82
CA ALA A 19 -13.33 -27.55 4.61
C ALA A 19 -14.60 -27.23 3.81
N ILE A 20 -15.47 -28.22 3.58
CA ILE A 20 -16.75 -28.02 2.88
C ILE A 20 -17.65 -27.02 3.61
N VAL A 21 -17.78 -27.15 4.93
CA VAL A 21 -18.58 -26.23 5.74
C VAL A 21 -18.03 -24.80 5.65
N LEU A 22 -16.72 -24.63 5.72
CA LEU A 22 -16.08 -23.32 5.56
C LEU A 22 -16.28 -22.76 4.15
N THR A 23 -16.15 -23.56 3.10
CA THR A 23 -16.42 -23.12 1.72
C THR A 23 -17.88 -22.71 1.52
N ILE A 24 -18.84 -23.42 2.11
CA ILE A 24 -20.26 -23.03 2.06
C ILE A 24 -20.49 -21.74 2.85
N ALA A 25 -19.90 -21.61 4.04
CA ALA A 25 -20.02 -20.41 4.85
C ALA A 25 -19.44 -19.18 4.12
N ASP A 26 -18.29 -19.33 3.50
CA ASP A 26 -17.65 -18.27 2.71
C ASP A 26 -18.56 -17.82 1.57
N LYS A 27 -19.10 -18.78 0.81
CA LYS A 27 -19.97 -18.52 -0.35
C LYS A 27 -21.34 -17.88 0.00
N TYR A 28 -21.93 -18.19 1.14
CA TYR A 28 -23.30 -17.76 1.45
C TYR A 28 -23.40 -16.75 2.60
N ILE A 29 -22.39 -16.65 3.46
CA ILE A 29 -22.40 -15.79 4.65
C ILE A 29 -21.38 -14.65 4.51
N ALA A 30 -20.25 -14.89 3.87
CA ALA A 30 -19.20 -13.89 3.67
C ALA A 30 -19.26 -13.18 2.30
N ASP A 31 -20.20 -13.58 1.44
CA ASP A 31 -20.49 -12.88 0.19
C ASP A 31 -21.38 -11.67 0.45
N TYR A 32 -20.78 -10.48 0.40
CA TYR A 32 -21.47 -9.20 0.56
C TYR A 32 -22.04 -8.67 -0.78
N GLY A 33 -21.82 -9.40 -1.89
CA GLY A 33 -22.21 -9.01 -3.22
C GLY A 33 -21.48 -7.77 -3.75
N GLU A 34 -21.95 -7.30 -4.90
CA GLU A 34 -21.54 -6.01 -5.46
C GLU A 34 -22.16 -4.88 -4.66
N VAL A 35 -21.34 -3.91 -4.27
CA VAL A 35 -21.75 -2.72 -3.54
C VAL A 35 -21.27 -1.47 -4.27
N ASN A 36 -21.97 -0.38 -4.03
CA ASN A 36 -21.70 0.88 -4.69
C ASN A 36 -20.76 1.76 -3.86
N LEU A 37 -19.62 2.14 -4.44
CA LEU A 37 -18.64 3.05 -3.87
C LEU A 37 -18.73 4.40 -4.57
N ILE A 38 -19.16 5.43 -3.85
CA ILE A 38 -19.26 6.80 -4.35
C ILE A 38 -18.12 7.64 -3.75
N ILE A 39 -17.34 8.30 -4.61
CA ILE A 39 -16.23 9.17 -4.23
C ILE A 39 -16.54 10.61 -4.67
N ASN A 40 -16.51 11.55 -3.71
CA ASN A 40 -16.73 12.98 -3.92
C ASN A 40 -18.03 13.35 -4.67
N ASP A 41 -19.07 12.52 -4.58
CA ASP A 41 -20.36 12.71 -5.29
C ASP A 41 -20.27 12.72 -6.83
N GLU A 42 -19.11 12.39 -7.40
CA GLU A 42 -18.87 12.47 -8.84
C GLU A 42 -18.53 11.11 -9.46
N LYS A 43 -17.76 10.29 -8.73
CA LYS A 43 -17.27 9.00 -9.24
C LYS A 43 -17.98 7.86 -8.53
N GLU A 44 -18.56 6.97 -9.32
CA GLU A 44 -19.34 5.82 -8.86
C GLU A 44 -18.70 4.54 -9.39
N TYR A 45 -18.41 3.61 -8.49
CA TYR A 45 -17.77 2.33 -8.79
C TYR A 45 -18.62 1.20 -8.24
N LEU A 46 -18.84 0.17 -9.07
CA LEU A 46 -19.44 -1.08 -8.62
C LEU A 46 -18.31 -2.03 -8.22
N VAL A 47 -18.23 -2.37 -6.93
CA VAL A 47 -17.09 -3.09 -6.36
C VAL A 47 -17.53 -4.29 -5.54
N ASP A 48 -16.67 -5.30 -5.45
CA ASP A 48 -16.91 -6.47 -4.60
C ASP A 48 -16.82 -6.11 -3.11
N GLY A 49 -17.87 -6.43 -2.35
CA GLY A 49 -17.88 -6.29 -0.90
C GLY A 49 -16.99 -7.33 -0.20
N GLY A 50 -16.59 -7.03 1.03
CA GLY A 50 -15.79 -7.90 1.92
C GLY A 50 -14.34 -7.45 2.11
N ASN A 51 -13.78 -6.75 1.11
CA ASN A 51 -12.41 -6.21 1.14
C ASN A 51 -12.28 -4.95 2.01
N THR A 52 -11.03 -4.56 2.29
CA THR A 52 -10.76 -3.28 2.94
C THR A 52 -10.97 -2.14 1.94
N LEU A 53 -11.40 -0.98 2.42
CA LEU A 53 -11.60 0.19 1.58
C LEU A 53 -10.30 0.60 0.87
N LEU A 54 -9.14 0.42 1.50
CA LEU A 54 -7.84 0.69 0.87
C LEU A 54 -7.61 -0.21 -0.35
N ASP A 55 -7.87 -1.51 -0.23
CA ASP A 55 -7.65 -2.46 -1.32
C ASP A 55 -8.68 -2.27 -2.44
N THR A 56 -9.95 -2.05 -2.07
CA THR A 56 -11.01 -1.70 -3.02
C THR A 56 -10.65 -0.46 -3.83
N LEU A 57 -10.20 0.62 -3.18
CA LEU A 57 -9.78 1.84 -3.88
C LEU A 57 -8.58 1.60 -4.79
N ARG A 58 -7.60 0.82 -4.32
CA ARG A 58 -6.41 0.49 -5.12
C ARG A 58 -6.76 -0.32 -6.38
N ASN A 59 -7.71 -1.25 -6.30
CA ASN A 59 -8.19 -2.01 -7.45
C ASN A 59 -8.82 -1.10 -8.51
N GLU A 60 -9.56 -0.08 -8.07
CA GLU A 60 -10.14 0.97 -8.94
C GLU A 60 -9.12 2.06 -9.32
N LYS A 61 -7.82 1.84 -9.10
CA LYS A 61 -6.71 2.77 -9.39
C LYS A 61 -6.83 4.12 -8.67
N VAL A 62 -7.49 4.14 -7.51
CA VAL A 62 -7.53 5.27 -6.59
C VAL A 62 -6.55 5.00 -5.44
N PHE A 63 -5.43 5.71 -5.42
CA PHE A 63 -4.35 5.42 -4.49
C PHE A 63 -4.38 6.32 -3.25
N ILE A 64 -4.58 5.71 -2.09
CA ILE A 64 -4.53 6.38 -0.78
C ILE A 64 -3.16 6.14 -0.13
N PRO A 65 -2.53 7.16 0.50
CA PRO A 65 -1.26 7.00 1.20
C PRO A 65 -1.29 5.86 2.24
N SER A 66 -0.37 4.90 2.13
CA SER A 66 -0.32 3.76 3.06
C SER A 66 1.09 3.21 3.24
N ALA A 67 1.90 3.86 4.07
CA ALA A 67 3.30 3.46 4.28
C ALA A 67 3.46 2.03 4.81
N CYS A 68 2.54 1.55 5.64
CA CYS A 68 2.56 0.19 6.19
C CYS A 68 1.96 -0.88 5.25
N GLY A 69 1.43 -0.49 4.09
CA GLY A 69 0.75 -1.40 3.16
C GLY A 69 -0.47 -2.10 3.78
N GLY A 70 -1.30 -1.35 4.49
CA GLY A 70 -2.60 -1.82 4.98
C GLY A 70 -2.61 -2.55 6.33
N LYS A 71 -1.47 -2.63 7.04
CA LYS A 71 -1.37 -3.31 8.34
C LYS A 71 -1.88 -2.50 9.55
N GLY A 72 -2.47 -1.32 9.34
CA GLY A 72 -3.10 -0.52 10.41
C GLY A 72 -2.13 0.13 11.41
N SER A 73 -0.86 0.32 11.03
CA SER A 73 0.21 0.73 11.96
C SER A 73 0.87 2.09 11.66
N CYS A 74 0.41 2.83 10.65
CA CYS A 74 1.00 4.12 10.26
C CYS A 74 0.03 5.32 10.31
N GLY A 75 -1.28 5.08 10.32
CA GLY A 75 -2.28 6.16 10.36
C GLY A 75 -2.38 7.06 9.12
N TYR A 76 -1.66 6.80 8.03
CA TYR A 76 -1.69 7.67 6.84
C TYR A 76 -2.91 7.50 5.94
N CYS A 77 -3.58 6.34 5.98
CA CYS A 77 -4.63 5.99 5.04
C CYS A 77 -6.00 6.58 5.41
N LYS A 78 -6.01 7.82 5.90
CA LYS A 78 -7.20 8.53 6.38
C LYS A 78 -8.10 8.91 5.21
N VAL A 79 -9.38 8.60 5.36
CA VAL A 79 -10.43 8.95 4.40
C VAL A 79 -11.66 9.35 5.18
N GLN A 80 -12.43 10.31 4.67
CA GLN A 80 -13.70 10.68 5.27
C GLN A 80 -14.80 9.76 4.73
N VAL A 81 -15.56 9.12 5.61
CA VAL A 81 -16.68 8.24 5.24
C VAL A 81 -17.98 8.97 5.58
N LEU A 82 -18.71 9.39 4.55
CA LEU A 82 -19.94 10.16 4.67
C LEU A 82 -21.14 9.25 4.95
N GLU A 83 -21.20 8.10 4.30
CA GLU A 83 -22.27 7.10 4.46
C GLU A 83 -21.68 5.68 4.40
N GLY A 84 -22.22 4.76 5.19
CA GLY A 84 -21.76 3.37 5.28
C GLY A 84 -20.48 3.19 6.12
N GLY A 85 -19.75 2.09 5.89
CA GLY A 85 -18.46 1.80 6.52
C GLY A 85 -18.50 1.34 7.99
N GLY A 86 -19.69 1.20 8.57
CA GLY A 86 -19.89 0.72 9.94
C GLY A 86 -19.24 1.59 11.03
N PRO A 87 -19.07 1.08 12.27
CA PRO A 87 -18.47 1.83 13.37
C PRO A 87 -16.94 1.86 13.30
N VAL A 88 -16.33 2.90 13.88
CA VAL A 88 -14.87 3.01 14.07
C VAL A 88 -14.35 1.86 14.92
N LEU A 89 -13.37 1.13 14.40
CA LEU A 89 -12.75 -0.01 15.07
C LEU A 89 -11.73 0.42 16.13
N ALA A 90 -11.46 -0.46 17.11
CA ALA A 90 -10.48 -0.21 18.15
C ALA A 90 -9.05 -0.03 17.60
N THR A 91 -8.74 -0.62 16.44
CA THR A 91 -7.45 -0.45 15.75
C THR A 91 -7.28 0.93 15.11
N GLU A 92 -8.38 1.64 14.85
CA GLU A 92 -8.36 2.96 14.21
C GLU A 92 -8.19 4.08 15.25
N LYS A 93 -8.86 3.96 16.40
CA LYS A 93 -8.93 4.99 17.44
C LYS A 93 -7.59 5.62 17.85
N PRO A 94 -6.47 4.86 17.99
CA PRO A 94 -5.19 5.45 18.37
C PRO A 94 -4.61 6.44 17.35
N TRP A 95 -5.07 6.39 16.10
CA TRP A 95 -4.56 7.19 14.99
C TRP A 95 -5.45 8.39 14.63
N LEU A 96 -6.62 8.49 15.26
CA LEU A 96 -7.64 9.49 14.96
C LEU A 96 -7.76 10.49 16.09
N THR A 97 -7.73 11.77 15.75
CA THR A 97 -8.02 12.86 16.70
C THR A 97 -9.52 12.92 17.01
N PRO A 98 -9.92 13.60 18.10
CA PRO A 98 -11.35 13.83 18.38
C PRO A 98 -12.07 14.54 17.23
N GLU A 99 -11.44 15.55 16.61
CA GLU A 99 -11.99 16.27 15.46
C GLU A 99 -12.17 15.35 14.24
N GLU A 100 -11.21 14.46 13.98
CA GLU A 100 -11.30 13.46 12.91
C GLU A 100 -12.42 12.45 13.16
N LEU A 101 -12.63 12.04 14.41
CA LEU A 101 -13.73 11.14 14.78
C LEU A 101 -15.10 11.81 14.59
N GLU A 102 -15.24 13.08 14.96
CA GLU A 102 -16.45 13.87 14.73
C GLU A 102 -16.71 14.07 13.23
N GLY A 103 -15.65 14.27 12.44
CA GLY A 103 -15.68 14.39 10.98
C GLY A 103 -15.85 13.06 10.24
N GLN A 104 -16.12 11.94 10.93
CA GLN A 104 -16.29 10.61 10.35
C GLN A 104 -15.08 10.10 9.54
N VAL A 105 -13.87 10.48 9.96
CA VAL A 105 -12.63 9.98 9.37
C VAL A 105 -12.39 8.54 9.80
N ARG A 106 -11.97 7.71 8.85
CA ARG A 106 -11.66 6.28 9.02
C ARG A 106 -10.28 5.97 8.46
N LEU A 107 -9.67 4.91 8.95
CA LEU A 107 -8.52 4.31 8.27
C LEU A 107 -9.04 3.37 7.19
N SER A 108 -8.86 3.73 5.92
CA SER A 108 -9.31 2.93 4.77
C SER A 108 -8.79 1.48 4.81
N CYS A 109 -7.60 1.21 5.35
CA CYS A 109 -7.08 -0.16 5.48
C CYS A 109 -7.74 -1.01 6.57
N GLN A 110 -8.51 -0.41 7.47
CA GLN A 110 -9.22 -1.12 8.55
C GLN A 110 -10.74 -1.12 8.32
N CYS A 111 -11.25 -0.12 7.59
CA CYS A 111 -12.65 -0.05 7.17
C CYS A 111 -12.94 -1.14 6.14
N LYS A 112 -13.92 -2.01 6.41
CA LYS A 112 -14.38 -3.04 5.46
C LYS A 112 -15.59 -2.54 4.68
N VAL A 113 -15.55 -2.72 3.37
CA VAL A 113 -16.64 -2.35 2.47
C VAL A 113 -17.66 -3.49 2.45
N LYS A 114 -18.78 -3.35 3.17
CA LYS A 114 -19.81 -4.41 3.33
C LYS A 114 -21.20 -4.02 2.83
N GLU A 115 -21.36 -2.75 2.55
CA GLU A 115 -22.59 -2.09 2.12
C GLU A 115 -22.19 -0.91 1.25
N ASN A 116 -23.16 -0.28 0.58
CA ASN A 116 -22.90 0.93 -0.19
C ASN A 116 -22.22 1.97 0.70
N ILE A 117 -21.14 2.54 0.19
CA ILE A 117 -20.28 3.44 0.96
C ILE A 117 -20.00 4.70 0.16
N LYS A 118 -20.09 5.83 0.83
CA LYS A 118 -19.81 7.14 0.25
C LYS A 118 -18.64 7.76 1.00
N ILE A 119 -17.61 8.18 0.25
CA ILE A 119 -16.39 8.72 0.82
C ILE A 119 -16.03 10.07 0.20
N SER A 120 -15.26 10.84 0.95
CA SER A 120 -14.64 12.09 0.49
C SER A 120 -13.12 11.98 0.62
N ILE A 121 -12.42 12.26 -0.46
CA ILE A 121 -10.95 12.27 -0.54
C ILE A 121 -10.45 13.55 -1.22
N PRO A 122 -9.27 14.07 -0.84
CA PRO A 122 -8.68 15.23 -1.52
C PRO A 122 -8.46 14.96 -3.01
N GLU A 123 -8.78 15.94 -3.86
CA GLU A 123 -8.65 15.81 -5.32
C GLU A 123 -7.22 15.51 -5.77
N GLU A 124 -6.23 15.96 -5.00
CA GLU A 124 -4.81 15.72 -5.25
C GLU A 124 -4.47 14.23 -5.35
N LEU A 125 -5.20 13.37 -4.61
CA LEU A 125 -4.99 11.92 -4.63
C LEU A 125 -5.42 11.27 -5.95
N PHE A 126 -6.30 11.92 -6.73
CA PHE A 126 -6.63 11.43 -8.07
C PHE A 126 -5.52 11.66 -9.10
N ASN A 127 -4.57 12.55 -8.80
CA ASN A 127 -3.41 12.79 -9.66
C ASN A 127 -2.29 11.77 -9.41
N VAL A 128 -2.41 10.94 -8.36
CA VAL A 128 -1.47 9.87 -8.09
C VAL A 128 -1.68 8.78 -9.12
N LYS A 129 -0.61 8.49 -9.87
CA LYS A 129 -0.60 7.43 -10.89
C LYS A 129 0.31 6.29 -10.47
N GLU A 130 0.11 5.17 -11.14
CA GLU A 130 0.98 4.01 -11.12
C GLU A 130 1.79 3.97 -12.43
N TYR A 131 3.05 3.57 -12.32
CA TYR A 131 4.04 3.57 -13.40
C TYR A 131 4.75 2.22 -13.42
N ASP A 132 4.86 1.63 -14.60
CA ASP A 132 5.71 0.47 -14.85
C ASP A 132 7.12 0.97 -15.16
N ALA A 133 7.92 1.18 -14.12
CA ALA A 133 9.24 1.78 -14.22
C ALA A 133 10.31 0.72 -14.44
N LYS A 134 11.32 1.03 -15.26
CA LYS A 134 12.43 0.12 -15.53
C LYS A 134 13.58 0.35 -14.56
N VAL A 135 14.13 -0.70 -13.98
CA VAL A 135 15.33 -0.60 -13.13
C VAL A 135 16.55 -0.41 -14.03
N VAL A 136 17.14 0.77 -14.03
CA VAL A 136 18.29 1.09 -14.91
C VAL A 136 19.63 1.02 -14.20
N ASP A 137 19.65 1.16 -12.88
CA ASP A 137 20.86 1.03 -12.08
C ASP A 137 20.55 0.54 -10.66
N ILE A 138 21.46 -0.29 -10.13
CA ILE A 138 21.43 -0.78 -8.74
C ILE A 138 22.84 -0.63 -8.17
N GLU A 139 23.02 0.33 -7.26
CA GLU A 139 24.30 0.58 -6.60
C GLU A 139 24.27 0.01 -5.17
N VAL A 140 25.25 -0.83 -4.83
CA VAL A 140 25.44 -1.33 -3.47
C VAL A 140 26.15 -0.26 -2.64
N MET A 141 25.41 0.42 -1.77
CA MET A 141 25.93 1.51 -0.93
C MET A 141 26.61 0.96 0.32
N THR A 142 25.99 -0.07 0.93
CA THR A 142 26.51 -0.79 2.10
C THR A 142 26.13 -2.27 2.03
N ASP A 143 26.51 -3.05 3.04
CA ASP A 143 26.08 -4.45 3.22
C ASP A 143 24.56 -4.63 3.31
N LYS A 144 23.82 -3.56 3.66
CA LYS A 144 22.37 -3.58 3.85
C LYS A 144 21.60 -2.60 3.00
N ILE A 145 22.25 -1.64 2.34
CA ILE A 145 21.56 -0.57 1.60
C ILE A 145 21.96 -0.64 0.13
N LYS A 146 20.96 -0.71 -0.74
CA LYS A 146 21.10 -0.55 -2.18
C LYS A 146 20.37 0.71 -2.63
N LYS A 147 20.97 1.47 -3.54
CA LYS A 147 20.31 2.55 -4.26
C LYS A 147 19.74 1.98 -5.54
N PHE A 148 18.45 2.20 -5.77
CA PHE A 148 17.77 1.80 -7.00
C PHE A 148 17.46 3.05 -7.80
N ARG A 149 17.70 2.99 -9.10
CA ARG A 149 17.32 4.03 -10.06
C ARG A 149 16.30 3.47 -11.03
N PHE A 150 15.12 4.05 -11.03
CA PHE A 150 14.01 3.67 -11.88
C PHE A 150 13.86 4.70 -13.00
N GLU A 151 13.78 4.25 -14.25
CA GLU A 151 13.40 5.05 -15.41
C GLU A 151 11.89 4.96 -15.62
N LEU A 152 11.23 6.11 -15.70
CA LEU A 152 9.79 6.20 -15.94
C LEU A 152 9.45 5.90 -17.41
N PRO A 153 8.24 5.40 -17.70
CA PRO A 153 7.75 5.24 -19.08
C PRO A 153 7.87 6.52 -19.91
N GLU A 154 8.04 6.37 -21.23
CA GLU A 154 8.19 7.51 -22.12
C GLU A 154 6.98 8.45 -22.06
N GLY A 155 7.23 9.74 -21.78
CA GLY A 155 6.20 10.78 -21.69
C GLY A 155 5.54 10.92 -20.31
N GLU A 156 5.81 10.00 -19.38
CA GLU A 156 5.37 10.12 -17.99
C GLU A 156 6.41 10.80 -17.11
N LYS A 157 5.95 11.49 -16.07
CA LYS A 157 6.80 12.13 -15.06
C LYS A 157 6.12 12.15 -13.71
N ILE A 158 6.92 12.04 -12.64
CA ILE A 158 6.44 12.15 -11.26
C ILE A 158 6.74 13.56 -10.75
N ASN A 159 5.70 14.38 -10.57
CA ASN A 159 5.83 15.72 -10.00
C ASN A 159 5.80 15.64 -8.47
N PHE A 160 6.95 15.41 -7.84
CA PHE A 160 7.09 15.35 -6.37
C PHE A 160 7.73 16.60 -5.79
N LYS A 161 7.49 16.85 -4.50
CA LYS A 161 8.24 17.83 -3.70
C LYS A 161 9.40 17.13 -2.97
N PRO A 162 10.60 17.73 -2.90
CA PRO A 162 11.73 17.16 -2.17
C PRO A 162 11.34 16.75 -0.74
N GLY A 163 11.58 15.49 -0.38
CA GLY A 163 11.16 14.86 0.88
C GLY A 163 10.04 13.82 0.74
N GLN A 164 9.25 13.89 -0.34
CA GLN A 164 8.16 12.94 -0.58
C GLN A 164 8.65 11.52 -0.91
N TYR A 165 7.72 10.57 -0.89
CA TYR A 165 7.99 9.16 -1.15
C TYR A 165 7.11 8.59 -2.26
N ILE A 166 7.57 7.50 -2.84
CA ILE A 166 6.78 6.63 -3.73
C ILE A 166 6.50 5.31 -3.01
N GLN A 167 5.53 4.54 -3.48
CA GLN A 167 5.39 3.15 -3.08
C GLN A 167 5.91 2.24 -4.18
N VAL A 168 6.68 1.24 -3.79
CA VAL A 168 7.11 0.17 -4.67
C VAL A 168 6.23 -1.05 -4.41
N LYS A 169 5.76 -1.66 -5.50
CA LYS A 169 5.00 -2.90 -5.50
C LYS A 169 5.96 -4.09 -5.56
N ALA A 170 5.89 -4.98 -4.58
CA ALA A 170 6.50 -6.30 -4.64
C ALA A 170 5.41 -7.31 -5.05
N PRO A 171 5.56 -7.97 -6.22
CA PRO A 171 4.66 -9.03 -6.66
C PRO A 171 4.91 -10.32 -5.86
N GLU A 172 4.18 -11.36 -6.21
CA GLU A 172 4.46 -12.73 -5.78
C GLU A 172 5.83 -13.19 -6.33
N TYR A 173 6.59 -13.93 -5.52
CA TYR A 173 7.89 -14.48 -5.89
C TYR A 173 8.18 -15.74 -5.06
N ASP A 174 9.22 -16.50 -5.42
CA ASP A 174 9.56 -17.73 -4.71
C ASP A 174 9.82 -17.48 -3.20
N GLY A 175 8.96 -18.04 -2.35
CA GLY A 175 8.96 -17.82 -0.90
C GLY A 175 8.02 -16.73 -0.39
N ASN A 176 7.20 -16.12 -1.24
CA ASN A 176 6.15 -15.17 -0.85
C ASN A 176 4.99 -15.12 -1.87
N ASP A 177 3.80 -15.50 -1.40
CA ASP A 177 2.56 -15.52 -2.19
C ASP A 177 1.68 -14.27 -1.93
N GLU A 178 2.22 -13.22 -1.32
CA GLU A 178 1.50 -11.97 -1.03
C GLU A 178 2.03 -10.79 -1.83
N GLU A 179 1.17 -10.12 -2.59
CA GLU A 179 1.50 -8.83 -3.18
C GLU A 179 1.48 -7.72 -2.12
N VAL A 180 2.53 -6.90 -2.06
CA VAL A 180 2.61 -5.80 -1.10
C VAL A 180 3.17 -4.51 -1.68
N TYR A 181 2.64 -3.38 -1.22
CA TYR A 181 3.21 -2.06 -1.47
C TYR A 181 3.96 -1.55 -0.25
N ARG A 182 5.13 -0.94 -0.45
CA ARG A 182 5.91 -0.31 0.63
C ARG A 182 6.44 1.05 0.21
N ALA A 183 6.40 1.99 1.14
CA ALA A 183 6.88 3.35 0.93
C ALA A 183 8.41 3.43 0.96
N TYR A 184 8.97 4.16 0.00
CA TYR A 184 10.39 4.51 -0.07
C TYR A 184 10.53 5.98 -0.50
N SER A 185 11.22 6.77 0.31
CA SER A 185 11.49 8.18 0.02
C SER A 185 12.27 8.34 -1.28
N VAL A 186 11.89 9.36 -2.05
CA VAL A 186 12.63 9.76 -3.24
C VAL A 186 13.95 10.36 -2.80
N ALA A 187 15.02 9.99 -3.49
CA ALA A 187 16.38 10.44 -3.24
C ALA A 187 17.00 11.19 -4.44
N SER A 188 16.30 11.24 -5.58
CA SER A 188 16.71 11.97 -6.78
C SER A 188 16.20 13.41 -6.73
N SER A 189 16.84 14.28 -7.53
CA SER A 189 16.44 15.67 -7.69
C SER A 189 15.21 15.79 -8.57
N ILE A 190 14.36 16.79 -8.27
CA ILE A 190 13.23 17.20 -9.14
C ILE A 190 13.65 17.63 -10.56
N THR A 191 14.95 17.89 -10.78
CA THR A 191 15.49 18.24 -12.10
C THR A 191 15.60 17.04 -13.05
N ASP A 192 15.60 15.82 -12.51
CA ASP A 192 15.63 14.57 -13.28
C ASP A 192 14.21 14.04 -13.47
N GLU A 193 13.50 14.59 -14.46
CA GLU A 193 12.09 14.24 -14.69
C GLU A 193 11.88 12.79 -15.17
N LYS A 194 12.95 12.13 -15.64
CA LYS A 194 12.89 10.78 -16.22
C LYS A 194 13.15 9.67 -15.22
N HIS A 195 13.83 9.99 -14.11
CA HIS A 195 14.25 8.96 -13.16
C HIS A 195 13.87 9.28 -11.73
N VAL A 196 13.55 8.22 -11.00
CA VAL A 196 13.35 8.27 -9.56
C VAL A 196 14.35 7.35 -8.88
N GLU A 197 15.07 7.89 -7.89
CA GLU A 197 16.00 7.10 -7.08
C GLU A 197 15.42 6.84 -5.69
N THR A 198 15.68 5.66 -5.14
CA THR A 198 15.37 5.33 -3.75
C THR A 198 16.54 4.63 -3.06
N LEU A 199 16.60 4.74 -1.73
CA LEU A 199 17.54 3.99 -0.90
C LEU A 199 16.78 2.94 -0.11
N ILE A 200 16.99 1.66 -0.43
CA ILE A 200 16.26 0.54 0.18
C ILE A 200 17.20 -0.25 1.09
N GLY A 201 16.89 -0.24 2.38
CA GLY A 201 17.59 -1.02 3.40
C GLY A 201 16.98 -2.42 3.53
N PHE A 202 17.81 -3.46 3.58
CA PHE A 202 17.37 -4.83 3.75
C PHE A 202 16.93 -5.09 5.20
N THR A 203 15.69 -5.53 5.38
CA THR A 203 15.11 -5.88 6.69
C THR A 203 14.61 -7.32 6.76
N GLY A 204 14.68 -8.06 5.66
CA GLY A 204 14.07 -9.39 5.52
C GLY A 204 12.55 -9.37 5.33
N GLY A 205 11.92 -8.19 5.23
CA GLY A 205 10.51 -8.05 4.89
C GLY A 205 10.26 -8.25 3.40
N ILE A 206 9.04 -8.65 3.03
CA ILE A 206 8.63 -9.04 1.67
C ILE A 206 9.21 -8.13 0.58
N CYS A 207 8.88 -6.84 0.62
CA CYS A 207 9.34 -5.89 -0.41
C CYS A 207 10.87 -5.69 -0.42
N THR A 208 11.51 -5.64 0.75
CA THR A 208 12.98 -5.52 0.80
C THR A 208 13.68 -6.77 0.28
N THR A 209 13.11 -7.96 0.50
CA THR A 209 13.61 -9.22 -0.02
C THR A 209 13.48 -9.27 -1.54
N TYR A 210 12.31 -8.90 -2.07
CA TYR A 210 12.08 -8.76 -3.51
C TYR A 210 13.13 -7.83 -4.15
N MET A 211 13.24 -6.60 -3.65
CA MET A 211 14.14 -5.60 -4.23
C MET A 211 15.62 -5.99 -4.13
N HIS A 212 16.03 -6.66 -3.05
CA HIS A 212 17.45 -7.01 -2.85
C HIS A 212 17.87 -8.29 -3.56
N ASN A 213 16.98 -9.28 -3.70
CA ASN A 213 17.35 -10.64 -4.11
C ASN A 213 16.77 -11.07 -5.47
N PHE A 214 15.67 -10.46 -5.91
CA PHE A 214 14.95 -10.90 -7.11
C PHE A 214 15.03 -9.88 -8.26
N ILE A 215 15.09 -8.59 -7.94
CA ILE A 215 15.22 -7.52 -8.94
C ILE A 215 16.66 -7.38 -9.45
N ASN A 216 16.79 -7.28 -10.77
CA ASN A 216 18.02 -6.98 -11.50
C ASN A 216 17.86 -5.73 -12.38
N VAL A 217 18.98 -5.18 -12.83
CA VAL A 217 18.98 -4.11 -13.84
C VAL A 217 18.36 -4.64 -15.13
N GLY A 218 17.40 -3.90 -15.66
CA GLY A 218 16.62 -4.25 -16.85
C GLY A 218 15.19 -4.67 -16.55
N ASP A 219 14.90 -5.10 -15.32
CA ASP A 219 13.57 -5.56 -14.91
C ASP A 219 12.59 -4.39 -14.77
N GLU A 220 11.31 -4.69 -14.90
CA GLU A 220 10.21 -3.74 -14.65
C GLU A 220 9.73 -3.86 -13.21
N VAL A 221 9.47 -2.71 -12.58
CA VAL A 221 8.90 -2.63 -11.25
C VAL A 221 7.80 -1.59 -11.23
N ASN A 222 6.68 -1.98 -10.63
CA ASN A 222 5.53 -1.11 -10.54
C ASN A 222 5.67 -0.18 -9.32
N ILE A 223 5.56 1.12 -9.57
CA ILE A 223 5.66 2.16 -8.54
C ILE A 223 4.47 3.11 -8.64
N ASN A 224 4.05 3.70 -7.52
CA ASN A 224 3.04 4.76 -7.53
C ASN A 224 3.39 5.89 -6.56
N GLY A 225 2.81 7.06 -6.80
CA GLY A 225 3.06 8.27 -6.01
C GLY A 225 3.00 9.55 -6.84
N PRO A 226 3.45 10.67 -6.25
CA PRO A 226 4.12 10.79 -4.96
C PRO A 226 3.15 10.91 -3.77
N TYR A 227 3.66 10.68 -2.56
CA TYR A 227 2.94 10.86 -1.31
C TYR A 227 3.78 11.55 -0.23
N GLY A 228 3.10 12.01 0.80
CA GLY A 228 3.70 12.44 2.06
C GLY A 228 3.72 13.95 2.24
N ASP A 229 3.63 14.34 3.51
CA ASP A 229 3.59 15.74 3.96
C ASP A 229 4.95 16.23 4.45
N PHE A 230 5.97 15.36 4.46
CA PHE A 230 7.34 15.75 4.72
C PHE A 230 7.97 16.25 3.42
N TYR A 231 8.00 17.56 3.22
CA TYR A 231 8.68 18.15 2.10
C TYR A 231 9.29 19.51 2.42
N TYR A 232 10.23 19.96 1.58
CA TYR A 232 10.84 21.28 1.69
C TYR A 232 9.79 22.39 1.61
N HIS A 233 9.75 23.23 2.65
CA HIS A 233 8.96 24.46 2.66
C HIS A 233 9.88 25.65 2.43
N ASP A 234 9.48 26.52 1.50
CA ASP A 234 10.25 27.72 1.19
C ASP A 234 10.28 28.68 2.38
N GLY A 235 11.43 29.29 2.65
CA GLY A 235 11.62 30.21 3.76
C GLY A 235 13.08 30.57 4.01
N ASP A 236 13.30 31.71 4.66
CA ASP A 236 14.64 32.27 4.93
C ASP A 236 15.28 31.75 6.24
N SER A 237 14.59 30.86 6.94
CA SER A 237 15.05 30.32 8.23
C SER A 237 16.23 29.35 8.04
N GLU A 238 17.16 29.33 9.00
CA GLU A 238 18.20 28.31 9.03
C GLU A 238 17.60 26.91 9.16
N MET A 239 18.10 25.98 8.35
CA MET A 239 17.64 24.59 8.33
C MET A 239 18.68 23.65 8.91
N VAL A 240 18.25 22.79 9.84
CA VAL A 240 19.07 21.71 10.38
C VAL A 240 18.43 20.38 10.00
N LEU A 241 19.16 19.59 9.21
CA LEU A 241 18.72 18.29 8.71
C LEU A 241 19.54 17.19 9.39
N VAL A 242 18.84 16.21 9.98
CA VAL A 242 19.47 15.08 10.66
C VAL A 242 18.90 13.79 10.07
N ALA A 243 19.79 12.92 9.59
CA ALA A 243 19.42 11.64 9.01
C ALA A 243 20.35 10.51 9.46
N ALA A 244 19.81 9.29 9.45
CA ALA A 244 20.55 8.06 9.69
C ALA A 244 20.08 6.95 8.73
N GLY A 245 21.03 6.18 8.20
CA GLY A 245 20.73 5.08 7.27
C GLY A 245 19.98 5.56 6.02
N THR A 246 18.91 4.84 5.66
CA THR A 246 18.05 5.20 4.52
C THR A 246 17.24 6.49 4.72
N GLY A 247 17.16 7.00 5.95
CA GLY A 247 16.57 8.32 6.24
C GLY A 247 17.34 9.48 5.58
N PHE A 248 18.49 9.21 4.97
CA PHE A 248 19.22 10.16 4.12
C PHE A 248 18.51 10.44 2.79
N ALA A 249 17.71 9.51 2.27
CA ALA A 249 17.01 9.65 0.98
C ALA A 249 16.18 10.96 0.87
N PRO A 250 15.20 11.24 1.76
CA PRO A 250 14.38 12.43 1.64
C PRO A 250 15.15 13.73 1.94
N ILE A 251 16.32 13.66 2.57
CA ILE A 251 17.18 14.81 2.83
C ILE A 251 18.02 15.17 1.59
N ARG A 252 18.31 14.18 0.75
CA ARG A 252 19.12 14.35 -0.48
C ARG A 252 18.30 14.89 -1.67
N SER A 253 17.01 14.60 -1.73
CA SER A 253 16.13 14.89 -2.90
C SER A 253 16.10 16.37 -3.28
#